data_AF-D8LIZ1-F1
#
_entry.id   AF-D8LIZ1-F1
#
_cell.length_a   1.000
_cell.length_b   1.000
_cell.length_c   1.000
_cell.angle_alpha   90.00
_cell.angle_beta   90.00
_cell.angle_gamma   90.00
#
_symmetry.space_group_name_H-M   'P 1'
#
loop_
_entity.id
_entity.type
_entity.pdbx_description
1 polymer ?
#
loop_
_entity_poly.entity_id
_entity_poly.type
_entity_poly.pdbx_seq_one_letter_code
_entity_poly.pdbx_strand_id
1 'polypeptide(L)' 'MSADAFAAFEEAGLDDEEAVSRVGKRFKDTVLSLGGGRHPSKVFRDFRGRDPTPEALLKHSGLATAAVA' A
#
# COMPACT_ATOMS: atom_id res chain seq x y z
N MET A 1 -5.20 -1.68 6.43
CA MET A 1 -4.85 -0.91 5.21
C MET A 1 -3.39 -0.47 5.19
N SER A 2 -2.78 -0.09 6.32
CA SER A 2 -1.37 0.30 6.38
C SER A 2 -0.41 -0.75 5.81
N ALA A 3 -0.59 -2.03 6.14
CA ALA A 3 0.24 -3.12 5.61
C ALA A 3 0.19 -3.21 4.07
N ASP A 4 -1.01 -3.14 3.48
CA ASP A 4 -1.17 -3.15 2.01
C ASP A 4 -0.69 -1.84 1.36
N ALA A 5 -0.75 -0.72 2.07
CA ALA A 5 -0.13 0.51 1.62
C ALA A 5 1.41 0.39 1.57
N PHE A 6 2.01 -0.20 2.61
CA PHE A 6 3.44 -0.46 2.66
C PHE A 6 3.89 -1.50 1.62
N ALA A 7 3.04 -2.49 1.34
CA ALA A 7 3.31 -3.47 0.28
C ALA A 7 3.50 -2.83 -1.10
N ALA A 8 2.93 -1.65 -1.37
CA ALA A 8 3.22 -0.90 -2.60
C ALA A 8 4.69 -0.42 -2.70
N PHE A 9 5.35 -0.19 -1.56
CA PHE A 9 6.79 0.10 -1.50
C PHE A 9 7.61 -1.18 -1.63
N GLU A 10 7.19 -2.27 -1.00
CA GLU A 10 7.83 -3.59 -1.15
C GLU A 10 7.80 -4.07 -2.60
N GLU A 11 6.67 -3.94 -3.30
CA GLU A 11 6.49 -4.27 -4.72
C GLU A 11 7.36 -3.41 -5.65
N ALA A 12 7.67 -2.18 -5.24
CA ALA A 12 8.50 -1.26 -6.01
C ALA A 12 10.00 -1.52 -5.83
N GLY A 13 10.40 -2.28 -4.80
CA GLY A 13 11.79 -2.47 -4.38
C GLY A 13 12.22 -1.44 -3.34
N LEU A 14 12.48 -1.88 -2.11
CA LEU A 14 12.87 -0.98 -1.01
C LEU A 14 14.32 -0.48 -1.10
N ASP A 15 15.13 -1.16 -1.90
CA ASP A 15 16.52 -0.85 -2.21
C ASP A 15 16.69 0.08 -3.43
N ASP A 16 15.63 0.30 -4.20
CA ASP A 16 15.58 1.28 -5.28
C ASP A 16 15.06 2.63 -4.74
N GLU A 17 15.99 3.55 -4.44
CA GLU A 17 15.65 4.89 -3.93
C GLU A 17 14.72 5.68 -4.87
N GLU A 18 14.87 5.53 -6.19
CA GLU A 18 14.04 6.24 -7.15
C GLU A 18 12.61 5.68 -7.12
N ALA A 19 12.47 4.35 -7.07
CA ALA A 19 11.18 3.70 -6.93
C ALA A 19 10.48 4.06 -5.62
N VAL A 20 11.21 4.02 -4.50
CA VAL A 20 10.70 4.44 -3.18
C VAL A 20 10.23 5.90 -3.21
N SER A 21 11.02 6.81 -3.81
CA SER A 21 10.66 8.22 -3.94
C SER A 21 9.39 8.43 -4.77
N ARG A 22 9.23 7.70 -5.89
CA ARG A 22 8.01 7.76 -6.71
C ARG A 22 6.77 7.29 -5.94
N VAL A 23 6.86 6.16 -5.22
CA VAL A 23 5.74 5.66 -4.41
C VAL A 23 5.46 6.60 -3.24
N GLY A 24 6.49 7.13 -2.59
CA GLY A 24 6.38 8.10 -1.49
C GLY A 24 5.69 9.39 -1.92
N LYS A 25 6.04 9.93 -3.10
CA LYS A 25 5.34 11.09 -3.68
C LYS A 25 3.85 10.79 -3.90
N ARG A 26 3.52 9.62 -4.47
CA ARG A 26 2.13 9.21 -4.66
C ARG A 26 1.38 9.09 -3.32
N PHE A 27 2.02 8.53 -2.29
CA PHE A 27 1.45 8.41 -0.94
C PHE A 27 1.19 9.79 -0.31
N LYS A 28 2.15 10.72 -0.45
CA LYS A 28 2.01 12.12 -0.02
C LYS A 28 0.81 12.78 -0.70
N ASP A 29 0.75 12.73 -2.02
CA ASP A 29 -0.25 13.44 -2.82
C ASP A 29 -1.67 12.87 -2.65
N THR A 30 -1.80 11.67 -2.05
CA THR A 30 -3.08 11.00 -1.80
C THR A 30 -3.38 10.90 -0.30
N VAL A 31 -2.86 9.85 0.35
CA VAL A 31 -3.19 9.44 1.73
C VAL A 31 -2.92 10.55 2.73
N LEU A 32 -1.86 11.33 2.54
CA LEU A 32 -1.48 12.40 3.49
C LEU A 32 -2.12 13.76 3.16
N SER A 33 -2.43 14.04 1.89
CA SER A 33 -2.84 15.40 1.47
C SER A 33 -4.34 15.59 1.31
N LEU A 34 -5.12 14.54 1.02
CA LEU A 34 -6.56 14.66 0.70
C LEU A 34 -7.47 14.79 1.94
N GLY A 35 -6.95 14.49 3.14
CA GLY A 35 -7.68 14.63 4.41
C GLY A 35 -9.05 13.94 4.40
N GLY A 36 -10.06 14.57 5.01
CA GLY A 36 -11.45 14.10 5.04
C GLY A 36 -12.30 14.55 3.86
N GLY A 37 -11.74 15.28 2.88
CA GLY A 37 -12.50 15.85 1.75
C GLY A 37 -12.86 14.83 0.66
N ARG A 38 -12.30 13.62 0.72
CA ARG A 38 -12.58 12.53 -0.21
C ARG A 38 -12.79 11.23 0.55
N HIS A 39 -13.71 10.40 0.08
CA HIS A 39 -14.00 9.12 0.72
C HIS A 39 -12.72 8.25 0.81
N PRO A 40 -12.37 7.69 1.99
CA PRO A 40 -11.11 6.98 2.20
C PRO A 40 -10.85 5.82 1.21
N SER A 41 -11.89 5.09 0.80
CA SER A 41 -11.74 4.00 -0.19
C SER A 41 -11.27 4.51 -1.57
N LYS A 42 -11.71 5.72 -1.97
CA LYS A 42 -11.24 6.34 -3.22
C LYS A 42 -9.81 6.85 -3.07
N VAL A 43 -9.47 7.47 -1.95
CA VAL A 43 -8.09 7.90 -1.65
C VAL A 43 -7.13 6.71 -1.72
N PHE A 44 -7.49 5.59 -1.10
CA PHE A 44 -6.66 4.40 -1.12
C PHE A 44 -6.55 3.80 -2.52
N ARG A 45 -7.64 3.73 -3.30
CA ARG A 45 -7.59 3.22 -4.67
C ARG A 45 -6.73 4.10 -5.58
N ASP A 46 -6.77 5.42 -5.42
CA ASP A 46 -5.89 6.33 -6.14
C ASP A 46 -4.41 6.09 -5.82
N PHE A 47 -4.09 5.80 -4.57
CA PHE A 47 -2.71 5.46 -4.15
C PHE A 47 -2.28 4.07 -4.65
N ARG A 48 -3.13 3.06 -4.44
CA ARG A 48 -2.79 1.65 -4.57
C ARG A 48 -3.06 1.08 -5.97
N GLY A 49 -3.91 1.73 -6.75
CA GLY A 49 -4.42 1.26 -8.04
C GLY A 49 -5.53 0.21 -7.93
N ARG A 50 -5.83 -0.29 -6.72
CA ARG A 50 -6.82 -1.32 -6.43
C ARG A 50 -7.43 -1.13 -5.04
N ASP A 51 -8.47 -1.90 -4.74
CA ASP A 51 -9.05 -1.96 -3.40
C ASP A 51 -8.08 -2.62 -2.39
N PRO A 52 -8.22 -2.32 -1.08
CA PRO A 52 -7.35 -2.88 -0.06
C PRO A 52 -7.56 -4.38 0.08
N THR A 53 -6.47 -5.08 0.39
CA THR A 53 -6.49 -6.52 0.58
C THR A 53 -5.72 -6.91 1.86
N PRO A 54 -6.06 -8.04 2.52
CA PRO A 54 -5.47 -8.42 3.80
C PRO A 54 -4.12 -9.17 3.68
N GLU A 55 -3.69 -9.59 2.49
CA GLU A 55 -2.57 -10.51 2.30
C GLU A 55 -1.26 -9.94 2.83
N ALA A 56 -1.02 -8.63 2.64
CA ALA A 56 0.16 -7.96 3.18
C ALA A 56 0.19 -8.05 4.71
N LEU A 57 -0.95 -7.79 5.37
CA LEU A 57 -1.05 -7.91 6.83
C LEU A 57 -0.79 -9.35 7.29
N LEU A 58 -1.38 -10.33 6.63
CA LEU A 58 -1.20 -11.74 6.94
C LEU A 58 0.27 -12.15 6.77
N LYS A 59 0.92 -11.75 5.67
CA LYS A 59 2.34 -12.01 5.41
C LYS A 59 3.24 -11.36 6.46
N HIS A 60 3.06 -10.06 6.74
CA HIS A 60 3.84 -9.33 7.74
C HIS A 60 3.67 -9.88 9.16
N SER A 61 2.51 -10.49 9.43
CA SER A 61 2.20 -11.10 10.74
C SER A 61 2.62 -12.58 10.83
N GLY A 62 3.17 -13.18 9.77
CA GLY A 62 3.48 -14.62 9.73
C GLY A 62 2.24 -15.52 9.73
N LEU A 63 1.07 -14.98 9.38
CA LEU A 63 -0.23 -15.66 9.35
C LEU A 63 -0.69 -16.04 7.94
N ALA A 64 0.13 -15.75 6.92
CA ALA A 64 -0.13 -16.23 5.57
C ALA A 64 0.03 -17.76 5.55
N THR A 65 -1.08 -18.48 5.62
CA THR A 65 -1.08 -19.93 5.41
C THR A 65 -0.55 -20.22 4.02
N ALA A 66 0.50 -21.03 3.91
CA ALA A 66 0.82 -21.68 2.65
C ALA A 66 -0.47 -22.36 2.18
N ALA A 67 -0.96 -22.01 0.99
CA ALA A 67 -2.05 -22.74 0.38
C ALA A 67 -1.63 -24.21 0.39
N VAL A 68 -2.37 -25.05 1.12
CA VAL A 68 -2.23 -26.50 1.03
C VAL A 68 -2.56 -26.82 -0.42
N ALA A 69 -1.52 -27.19 -1.17
CA ALA A 69 -1.62 -27.67 -2.54
C ALA A 69 -2.39 -29.00 -2.58
#